data_AF-A0A933QBA2-F1
#
_entry.id   AF-A0A933QBA2-F1
#
_cell.length_a   1.000
_cell.length_b   1.000
_cell.length_c   1.000
_cell.angle_alpha   90.00
_cell.angle_beta   90.00
_cell.angle_gamma   90.00
#
_symmetry.space_group_name_H-M   'P 1'
#
loop_
_entity.id
_entity.type
_entity.pdbx_description
1 polymer ?
#
loop_
_entity_poly.entity_id
_entity_poly.type
_entity_poly.pdbx_seq_one_letter_code
_entity_poly.pdbx_strand_id
1 'polypeptide(L)'
;MKIIKNIPKEWLILIIIVLLTLGIGIFQWNQTNPVSQNSGQDTSGVTRRVYPGRGSPDGGGIQKLEKGEGNVTVLVEYLAEKSNKSNMVFRIALDTHSVDLDSFDFRKDINLEKDGQSFPPQLVSQEGSGHHRSAEITFPITSTPFNIVVKNLSNIPRREFSFEKL
;
A
#
# COMPACT_ATOMS: atom_id res chain seq x y z
N MET A 1 -52.83 1.61 9.43
CA MET A 1 -51.53 2.27 9.64
C MET A 1 -51.62 3.71 9.15
N LYS A 2 -51.82 4.64 10.09
CA LYS A 2 -51.69 6.09 9.91
C LYS A 2 -50.54 6.53 10.80
N ILE A 3 -50.07 7.75 10.60
CA ILE A 3 -48.96 8.43 11.30
C ILE A 3 -47.65 8.30 10.52
N ILE A 4 -47.51 9.10 9.45
CA ILE A 4 -46.49 10.16 9.41
C ILE A 4 -47.04 11.28 8.52
N LYS A 5 -47.52 12.39 9.10
CA LYS A 5 -47.76 13.64 8.36
C LYS A 5 -47.14 14.77 9.17
N ASN A 6 -46.28 15.53 8.50
CA ASN A 6 -45.63 16.78 8.89
C ASN A 6 -44.30 16.64 9.65
N ILE A 7 -43.29 16.08 8.97
CA ILE A 7 -41.89 16.27 9.37
C ILE A 7 -41.46 17.68 8.89
N PRO A 8 -40.98 18.57 9.78
CA PRO A 8 -40.45 19.88 9.38
C PRO A 8 -39.22 19.72 8.48
N LYS A 9 -39.05 20.63 7.51
CA LYS A 9 -37.96 20.56 6.52
C LYS A 9 -36.56 20.53 7.15
N GLU A 10 -36.38 21.11 8.33
CA GLU A 10 -35.10 21.07 9.07
C GLU A 10 -34.78 19.65 9.59
N TRP A 11 -35.80 18.88 9.95
CA TRP A 11 -35.65 17.49 10.42
C TRP A 11 -35.44 16.51 9.28
N LEU A 12 -35.92 16.82 8.07
CA LEU A 12 -35.73 16.00 6.88
C LEU A 12 -34.24 15.95 6.46
N ILE A 13 -33.51 17.07 6.61
CA ILE A 13 -32.06 17.14 6.36
C ILE A 13 -31.29 16.29 7.38
N LEU A 14 -31.65 16.37 8.66
CA LEU A 14 -31.00 15.57 9.70
C LEU A 14 -31.26 14.07 9.52
N ILE A 15 -32.47 13.67 9.10
CA ILE A 15 -32.78 12.26 8.81
C ILE A 15 -31.99 11.75 7.60
N ILE A 16 -31.78 12.57 6.55
CA ILE A 16 -30.95 12.20 5.40
C ILE A 16 -29.47 12.06 5.79
N ILE A 17 -28.93 12.95 6.63
CA ILE A 17 -27.56 12.86 7.12
C ILE A 17 -27.37 11.61 8.00
N VAL A 18 -28.33 11.34 8.91
CA VAL A 18 -28.31 10.14 9.75
C VAL A 18 -28.40 8.86 8.90
N LEU A 19 -29.25 8.82 7.87
CA LEU A 19 -29.33 7.69 6.93
C LEU A 19 -28.08 7.54 6.05
N LEU A 20 -27.40 8.63 5.66
CA LEU A 20 -26.12 8.55 4.94
C LEU A 20 -24.97 8.06 5.83
N THR A 21 -24.97 8.40 7.13
CA THR A 21 -23.96 7.91 8.09
C THR A 21 -24.23 6.48 8.57
N LEU A 22 -25.49 6.06 8.66
CA LEU A 22 -25.85 4.68 9.05
C LEU A 22 -25.94 3.72 7.86
N GLY A 23 -26.16 4.22 6.64
CA GLY A 23 -26.33 3.42 5.42
C GLY A 23 -25.06 2.80 4.84
N ILE A 24 -23.88 3.14 5.35
CA ILE A 24 -22.61 2.48 4.98
C ILE A 24 -22.25 1.36 6.00
N GLY A 25 -23.01 1.25 7.10
CA GLY A 25 -22.72 0.40 8.25
C GLY A 25 -23.37 -1.00 8.25
N ILE A 26 -23.78 -1.57 7.12
CA ILE A 26 -24.25 -2.98 7.07
C ILE A 26 -23.70 -3.69 5.83
N PHE A 27 -22.38 -3.87 5.80
CA PHE A 27 -21.76 -5.01 5.12
C PHE A 27 -20.45 -5.41 5.81
N GLN A 28 -20.55 -5.68 7.11
CA GLN A 28 -19.56 -6.50 7.83
C GLN A 28 -20.29 -7.59 8.60
N TRP A 29 -20.42 -8.75 7.94
CA TRP A 29 -20.75 -10.05 8.49
C TRP A 29 -20.18 -11.03 7.44
N ASN A 30 -19.24 -11.92 7.66
CA ASN A 30 -18.93 -12.77 8.79
C ASN A 30 -17.51 -13.34 8.56
N GLN A 31 -16.61 -13.21 9.53
CA GLN A 31 -15.50 -14.16 9.74
C GLN A 31 -14.78 -13.78 11.04
N THR A 32 -15.35 -14.22 12.16
CA THR A 32 -14.61 -14.33 13.42
C THR A 32 -13.63 -15.50 13.29
N ASN A 33 -12.34 -15.20 13.20
CA ASN A 33 -11.31 -16.19 13.52
C ASN A 33 -10.83 -15.94 14.96
N PRO A 34 -10.58 -16.99 15.75
CA PRO A 34 -10.30 -16.88 17.17
C PRO A 34 -9.00 -16.12 17.44
N VAL A 35 -9.05 -15.28 18.48
CA VAL A 35 -7.87 -14.70 19.13
C VAL A 35 -6.97 -15.83 19.58
N SER A 36 -5.79 -15.94 18.95
CA SER A 36 -4.65 -16.62 19.56
C SER A 36 -3.72 -15.54 20.09
N GLN A 37 -3.74 -15.36 21.41
CA GLN A 37 -2.70 -14.61 22.10
C GLN A 37 -1.40 -15.41 21.95
N ASN A 38 -0.40 -14.81 21.31
CA ASN A 38 0.98 -15.20 21.58
C ASN A 38 1.82 -13.94 21.75
N SER A 39 2.10 -13.64 23.01
CA SER A 39 3.15 -12.75 23.48
C SER A 39 4.50 -13.22 22.95
N GLY A 40 5.01 -12.49 21.96
CA GLY A 40 6.34 -12.64 21.40
C GLY A 40 6.77 -11.25 20.93
N GLN A 41 7.46 -10.56 21.84
CA GLN A 41 8.07 -9.27 21.62
C GLN A 41 9.28 -9.50 20.71
N ASP A 42 9.17 -9.17 19.42
CA ASP A 42 10.35 -8.98 18.59
C ASP A 42 10.10 -7.87 17.55
N THR A 43 10.93 -6.86 17.64
CA THR A 43 10.97 -5.66 16.81
C THR A 43 11.51 -6.00 15.42
N SER A 44 10.87 -5.47 14.37
CA SER A 44 11.15 -5.66 12.91
C SER A 44 10.21 -6.65 12.20
N GLY A 45 8.91 -6.33 12.17
CA GLY A 45 7.91 -7.14 11.46
C GLY A 45 7.85 -6.84 9.97
N VAL A 46 8.71 -7.45 9.15
CA VAL A 46 8.41 -7.63 7.72
C VAL A 46 7.24 -8.61 7.62
N THR A 47 6.01 -8.11 7.52
CA THR A 47 4.86 -8.99 7.29
C THR A 47 4.84 -9.36 5.81
N ARG A 48 5.46 -10.49 5.46
CA ARG A 48 5.36 -11.10 4.13
C ARG A 48 3.93 -11.64 3.96
N ARG A 49 2.97 -10.80 3.56
CA ARG A 49 1.65 -11.27 3.14
C ARG A 49 1.77 -11.94 1.78
N VAL A 50 1.79 -13.27 1.78
CA VAL A 50 1.61 -14.07 0.57
C VAL A 50 0.15 -13.96 0.15
N TYR A 51 -0.13 -13.19 -0.91
CA TYR A 51 -1.44 -13.20 -1.54
C TYR A 51 -1.54 -14.46 -2.42
N PRO A 52 -2.53 -15.35 -2.21
CA PRO A 52 -2.73 -16.49 -3.08
C PRO A 52 -3.32 -16.01 -4.42
N GLY A 53 -2.44 -15.57 -5.31
CA GLY A 53 -2.74 -15.49 -6.73
C GLY A 53 -2.96 -16.91 -7.26
N ARG A 54 -4.12 -17.15 -7.84
CA ARG A 54 -4.49 -18.42 -8.47
C ARG A 54 -3.56 -18.69 -9.66
N GLY A 55 -2.47 -19.41 -9.42
CA GLY A 55 -1.62 -20.02 -10.46
C GLY A 55 -0.13 -20.06 -10.14
N SER A 56 0.33 -21.09 -9.41
CA SER A 56 1.40 -22.01 -9.85
C SER A 56 1.97 -22.82 -8.67
N PRO A 57 2.13 -24.16 -8.80
CA PRO A 57 2.70 -25.01 -7.74
C PRO A 57 4.23 -25.00 -7.61
N ASP A 58 4.96 -24.26 -8.44
CA ASP A 58 6.44 -24.27 -8.44
C ASP A 58 7.04 -22.87 -8.22
N GLY A 59 7.59 -22.64 -7.01
CA GLY A 59 8.82 -21.85 -6.84
C GLY A 59 8.89 -20.35 -7.18
N GLY A 60 7.81 -19.69 -7.62
CA GLY A 60 7.82 -18.27 -8.03
C GLY A 60 8.24 -17.27 -6.93
N GLY A 61 9.06 -16.28 -7.28
CA GLY A 61 9.55 -15.22 -6.40
C GLY A 61 8.49 -14.26 -5.91
N ILE A 62 8.85 -13.43 -4.93
CA ILE A 62 7.92 -12.54 -4.22
C ILE A 62 7.56 -11.39 -5.17
N GLN A 63 6.30 -11.28 -5.60
CA GLN A 63 5.86 -10.24 -6.55
C GLN A 63 5.09 -9.08 -5.87
N LYS A 64 5.14 -9.00 -4.53
CA LYS A 64 4.53 -7.93 -3.74
C LYS A 64 5.10 -7.92 -2.33
N LEU A 65 5.53 -6.76 -1.85
CA LEU A 65 6.04 -6.56 -0.49
C LEU A 65 5.32 -5.36 0.15
N GLU A 66 5.00 -5.47 1.43
CA GLU A 66 4.25 -4.46 2.16
C GLU A 66 4.92 -4.17 3.52
N LYS A 67 5.03 -2.90 3.89
CA LYS A 67 5.52 -2.47 5.21
C LYS A 67 4.74 -1.26 5.70
N GLY A 68 4.17 -1.37 6.89
CA GLY A 68 3.55 -0.27 7.62
C GLY A 68 4.50 0.30 8.67
N GLU A 69 4.73 1.61 8.63
CA GLU A 69 5.55 2.32 9.62
C GLU A 69 5.16 3.81 9.63
N GLY A 70 5.27 4.49 10.77
CA GLY A 70 4.99 5.93 10.86
C GLY A 70 3.59 6.32 10.34
N ASN A 71 2.56 5.50 10.57
CA ASN A 71 1.19 5.69 10.05
C ASN A 71 1.03 5.65 8.52
N VAL A 72 2.03 5.17 7.78
CA VAL A 72 1.93 4.97 6.33
C VAL A 72 2.22 3.52 6.00
N THR A 73 1.37 2.89 5.23
CA THR A 73 1.61 1.59 4.61
C THR A 73 2.19 1.80 3.23
N VAL A 74 3.29 1.11 2.95
CA VAL A 74 3.96 1.14 1.65
C VAL A 74 3.87 -0.23 1.03
N LEU A 75 3.42 -0.26 -0.22
CA LEU A 75 3.38 -1.43 -1.06
C LEU A 75 4.35 -1.29 -2.21
N VAL A 76 5.18 -2.30 -2.43
CA VAL A 76 6.11 -2.41 -3.55
C VAL A 76 5.79 -3.69 -4.32
N GLU A 77 5.30 -3.54 -5.55
CA GLU A 77 4.85 -4.63 -6.41
C GLU A 77 5.67 -4.65 -7.70
N TYR A 78 6.18 -5.82 -8.08
CA TYR A 78 6.91 -5.99 -9.33
C TYR A 78 5.93 -6.28 -10.46
N LEU A 79 5.99 -5.49 -11.53
CA LEU A 79 5.10 -5.62 -12.69
C LEU A 79 5.83 -6.34 -13.83
N ALA A 80 5.84 -7.67 -13.80
CA ALA A 80 6.54 -8.50 -14.77
C ALA A 80 6.07 -8.25 -16.21
N GLU A 81 4.77 -8.04 -16.40
CA GLU A 81 4.13 -7.79 -17.70
C GLU A 81 4.49 -6.43 -18.31
N LYS A 82 4.91 -5.46 -17.49
CA LYS A 82 5.39 -4.15 -17.94
C LYS A 82 6.92 -4.08 -18.04
N SER A 83 7.60 -5.07 -17.46
CA SER A 83 9.06 -5.18 -17.50
C SER A 83 9.55 -5.78 -18.81
N ASN A 84 10.79 -5.49 -19.17
CA ASN A 84 11.40 -5.97 -20.40
C ASN A 84 12.89 -6.27 -20.20
N LYS A 85 13.62 -6.59 -21.28
CA LYS A 85 15.04 -6.97 -21.22
C LYS A 85 15.97 -5.89 -20.67
N SER A 86 15.55 -4.63 -20.71
CA SER A 86 16.37 -3.49 -20.29
C SER A 86 15.91 -2.87 -18.97
N ASN A 87 14.62 -3.01 -18.64
CA ASN A 87 13.98 -2.28 -17.56
C ASN A 87 13.07 -3.17 -16.73
N MET A 88 13.11 -2.98 -15.42
CA MET A 88 12.17 -3.55 -14.45
C MET A 88 11.20 -2.47 -13.98
N VAL A 89 9.92 -2.80 -13.91
CA VAL A 89 8.84 -1.87 -13.54
C VAL A 89 8.25 -2.28 -12.20
N PHE A 90 8.08 -1.30 -11.33
CA PHE A 90 7.47 -1.47 -10.02
C PHE A 90 6.32 -0.50 -9.82
N ARG A 91 5.28 -0.98 -9.17
CA ARG A 91 4.26 -0.12 -8.57
C ARG A 91 4.60 0.14 -7.12
N ILE A 92 4.64 1.40 -6.74
CA ILE A 92 4.77 1.84 -5.35
C ILE A 92 3.44 2.48 -4.95
N ALA A 93 2.77 1.94 -3.93
CA ALA A 93 1.57 2.55 -3.38
C ALA A 93 1.78 2.92 -1.92
N LEU A 94 1.35 4.13 -1.57
CA LEU A 94 1.39 4.72 -0.25
C LEU A 94 -0.04 4.91 0.23
N ASP A 95 -0.34 4.41 1.41
CA ASP A 95 -1.66 4.44 2.01
C ASP A 95 -1.57 4.91 3.46
N THR A 96 -2.32 5.94 3.81
CA THR A 96 -2.42 6.48 5.15
C THR A 96 -3.78 7.14 5.36
N HIS A 97 -4.14 7.37 6.62
CA HIS A 97 -5.35 8.10 7.01
C HIS A 97 -5.04 9.31 7.89
N SER A 98 -3.75 9.61 8.13
CA SER A 98 -3.33 10.62 9.10
C SER A 98 -2.14 11.48 8.67
N VAL A 99 -1.51 11.17 7.53
CA VAL A 99 -0.32 11.88 7.05
C VAL A 99 -0.58 12.43 5.66
N ASP A 100 -0.33 13.71 5.45
CA ASP A 100 -0.31 14.29 4.11
C ASP A 100 0.97 13.83 3.39
N LEU A 101 0.79 13.13 2.27
CA LEU A 101 1.89 12.60 1.49
C LEU A 101 2.28 13.51 0.33
N ASP A 102 1.64 14.65 0.07
CA ASP A 102 1.89 15.47 -1.14
C ASP A 102 3.34 15.95 -1.28
N SER A 103 4.07 16.04 -0.17
CA SER A 103 5.50 16.38 -0.17
C SER A 103 6.43 15.24 -0.62
N PHE A 104 5.96 13.99 -0.61
CA PHE A 104 6.77 12.83 -1.01
C PHE A 104 7.02 12.81 -2.52
N ASP A 105 8.27 12.64 -2.94
CA ASP A 105 8.65 12.64 -4.35
C ASP A 105 9.15 11.25 -4.77
N PHE A 106 8.32 10.53 -5.53
CA PHE A 106 8.65 9.18 -6.03
C PHE A 106 9.95 9.13 -6.87
N ARG A 107 10.43 10.25 -7.41
CA ARG A 107 11.69 10.32 -8.18
C ARG A 107 12.93 10.47 -7.31
N LYS A 108 12.78 11.05 -6.11
CA LYS A 108 13.90 11.40 -5.22
C LYS A 108 13.97 10.50 -4.00
N ASP A 109 12.82 10.15 -3.45
CA ASP A 109 12.70 9.44 -2.18
C ASP A 109 12.64 7.92 -2.36
N ILE A 110 12.76 7.43 -3.59
CA ILE A 110 12.83 5.99 -3.89
C ILE A 110 14.11 5.71 -4.66
N ASN A 111 14.83 4.64 -4.28
CA ASN A 111 15.98 4.15 -5.03
C ASN A 111 16.02 2.62 -5.02
N LEU A 112 16.57 2.03 -6.07
CA LEU A 112 17.05 0.65 -6.03
C LEU A 112 18.48 0.67 -5.50
N GLU A 113 18.80 -0.18 -4.53
CA GLU A 113 20.16 -0.30 -3.99
C GLU A 113 20.68 -1.74 -4.15
N LYS A 114 21.88 -1.88 -4.71
CA LYS A 114 22.58 -3.16 -4.92
C LYS A 114 24.09 -2.94 -4.79
N ASP A 115 24.76 -3.81 -4.02
CA ASP A 115 26.23 -3.82 -3.87
C ASP A 115 26.82 -2.44 -3.52
N GLY A 116 26.11 -1.68 -2.67
CA GLY A 116 26.49 -0.33 -2.26
C GLY A 116 26.23 0.77 -3.30
N GLN A 117 25.73 0.42 -4.49
CA GLN A 117 25.28 1.36 -5.52
C GLN A 117 23.80 1.71 -5.31
N SER A 118 23.44 2.94 -5.67
CA SER A 118 22.07 3.44 -5.62
C SER A 118 21.65 3.93 -7.00
N PHE A 119 20.52 3.42 -7.49
CA PHE A 119 19.95 3.71 -8.79
C PHE A 119 18.64 4.45 -8.60
N PRO A 120 18.52 5.70 -9.08
CA PRO A 120 17.26 6.43 -9.01
C PRO A 120 16.26 5.86 -10.05
N PRO A 121 14.95 5.94 -9.77
CA PRO A 121 13.94 5.52 -10.71
C PRO A 121 13.72 6.55 -11.81
N GLN A 122 13.15 6.09 -12.91
CA GLN A 122 12.39 6.94 -13.82
C GLN A 122 10.90 6.80 -13.50
N LEU A 123 10.19 7.93 -13.39
CA LEU A 123 8.74 7.93 -13.16
C LEU A 123 8.01 7.67 -14.47
N VAL A 124 7.19 6.64 -14.50
CA VAL A 124 6.33 6.29 -15.65
C VAL A 124 4.98 6.98 -15.50
N SER A 125 4.33 6.81 -14.36
CA SER A 125 3.05 7.43 -14.03
C SER A 125 2.94 7.66 -12.53
N GLN A 126 2.03 8.56 -12.15
CA GLN A 126 1.70 8.83 -10.76
C GLN A 126 0.23 9.19 -10.66
N GLU A 127 -0.42 8.70 -9.61
CA GLU A 127 -1.83 8.91 -9.32
C GLU A 127 -2.05 9.17 -7.83
N GLY A 128 -3.19 9.79 -7.51
CA GLY A 128 -3.57 10.13 -6.14
C GLY A 128 -2.91 11.40 -5.60
N SER A 129 -3.40 11.83 -4.44
CA SER A 129 -2.98 13.04 -3.73
C SER A 129 -3.33 12.92 -2.25
N GLY A 130 -2.70 13.72 -1.40
CA GLY A 130 -2.90 13.71 0.05
C GLY A 130 -2.54 12.36 0.66
N HIS A 131 -3.54 11.56 1.02
CA HIS A 131 -3.38 10.41 1.92
C HIS A 131 -3.28 9.04 1.19
N HIS A 132 -3.58 8.99 -0.11
CA HIS A 132 -3.38 7.80 -0.92
C HIS A 132 -2.69 8.19 -2.22
N ARG A 133 -1.46 7.71 -2.43
CA ARG A 133 -0.65 8.06 -3.60
C ARG A 133 -0.01 6.81 -4.17
N SER A 134 0.11 6.72 -5.49
CA SER A 134 0.86 5.63 -6.10
C SER A 134 1.60 6.07 -7.35
N ALA A 135 2.65 5.34 -7.69
CA ALA A 135 3.43 5.57 -8.89
C ALA A 135 3.86 4.25 -9.51
N GLU A 136 3.94 4.25 -10.85
CA GLU A 136 4.75 3.27 -11.56
C GLU A 136 6.11 3.90 -11.84
N ILE A 137 7.15 3.19 -11.40
CA ILE A 137 8.53 3.58 -11.57
C ILE A 137 9.28 2.47 -12.28
N THR A 138 10.33 2.86 -13.00
CA THR A 138 11.22 1.90 -13.65
C THR A 138 12.66 2.09 -13.25
N PHE A 139 13.36 0.98 -13.14
CA PHE A 139 14.80 0.91 -12.92
C PHE A 139 15.45 0.12 -14.08
N PRO A 140 16.75 0.35 -14.33
CA PRO A 140 17.54 -0.56 -15.15
C PRO A 140 17.44 -1.99 -14.65
N ILE A 141 17.47 -2.95 -15.58
CA ILE A 141 17.49 -4.38 -15.22
C ILE A 141 18.63 -4.67 -14.25
N THR A 142 18.27 -5.22 -13.09
CA THR A 142 19.20 -5.49 -11.99
C THR A 142 18.99 -6.91 -11.50
N SER A 143 20.07 -7.69 -11.39
CA SER A 143 20.00 -9.06 -10.85
C SER A 143 19.68 -9.04 -9.37
N THR A 144 18.86 -9.97 -8.89
CA THR A 144 18.68 -10.19 -7.45
C THR A 144 19.98 -10.75 -6.83
N PRO A 145 20.21 -10.56 -5.51
CA PRO A 145 19.41 -9.75 -4.60
C PRO A 145 19.64 -8.24 -4.78
N PHE A 146 18.60 -7.46 -4.49
CA PHE A 146 18.66 -6.00 -4.38
C PHE A 146 17.55 -5.51 -3.43
N ASN A 147 17.63 -4.24 -3.04
CA ASN A 147 16.62 -3.58 -2.22
C ASN A 147 15.94 -2.44 -2.99
N ILE A 148 14.63 -2.31 -2.86
CA ILE A 148 13.96 -1.02 -3.11
C ILE A 148 13.90 -0.28 -1.78
N VAL A 149 14.38 0.95 -1.77
CA VAL A 149 14.50 1.78 -0.58
C VAL A 149 13.60 2.99 -0.73
N VAL A 150 12.71 3.17 0.24
CA VAL A 150 11.85 4.35 0.39
C VAL A 150 12.39 5.20 1.53
N LYS A 151 12.71 6.45 1.25
CA LYS A 151 13.36 7.39 2.17
C LYS A 151 12.36 8.46 2.62
N ASN A 152 12.63 9.09 3.76
CA ASN A 152 11.94 10.30 4.22
C ASN A 152 10.40 10.24 4.22
N LEU A 153 9.82 9.08 4.53
CA LEU A 153 8.38 8.88 4.48
C LEU A 153 7.77 8.89 5.89
N SER A 154 7.03 9.94 6.22
CA SER A 154 6.38 10.14 7.52
C SER A 154 7.35 10.06 8.71
N ASN A 155 8.39 10.89 8.66
CA ASN A 155 9.48 10.94 9.64
C ASN A 155 10.27 9.63 9.80
N ILE A 156 10.03 8.63 8.95
CA ILE A 156 10.85 7.43 8.85
C ILE A 156 11.95 7.71 7.82
N PRO A 157 13.23 7.71 8.23
CA PRO A 157 14.31 8.07 7.32
C PRO A 157 14.47 7.05 6.19
N ARG A 158 14.14 5.78 6.44
CA ARG A 158 14.45 4.68 5.53
C ARG A 158 13.57 3.45 5.77
N ARG A 159 13.01 2.91 4.69
CA ARG A 159 12.30 1.62 4.65
C ARG A 159 12.84 0.81 3.48
N GLU A 160 13.22 -0.43 3.73
CA GLU A 160 13.84 -1.29 2.71
C GLU A 160 12.94 -2.46 2.33
N PHE A 161 12.94 -2.84 1.06
CA PHE A 161 12.16 -3.94 0.50
C PHE A 161 13.10 -4.86 -0.27
N SER A 162 13.41 -6.02 0.31
CA SER A 162 14.43 -6.95 -0.21
C SER A 162 13.82 -7.95 -1.20
N PHE A 163 14.37 -7.97 -2.41
CA PHE A 163 14.00 -8.88 -3.47
C PHE A 163 15.10 -9.92 -3.69
N GLU A 164 14.88 -11.13 -3.17
CA GLU A 164 15.82 -12.26 -3.31
C GLU A 164 15.66 -12.98 -4.66
N LYS A 165 14.43 -12.98 -5.20
CA LYS A 165 14.06 -13.57 -6.49
C LYS A 165 12.84 -12.83 -7.07
N LEU A 166 12.81 -12.68 -8.39
CA LEU A 166 11.70 -12.12 -9.18
C LEU A 166 11.02 -13.21 -10.01
#